data_AF-A0A367IJD0-F1
#
_entry.id   AF-A0A367IJD0-F1
#
_cell.length_a   1.000
_cell.length_b   1.000
_cell.length_c   1.000
_cell.angle_alpha   90.00
_cell.angle_beta   90.00
_cell.angle_gamma   90.00
#
_symmetry.space_group_name_H-M   'P 1'
#
loop_
_entity.id
_entity.type
_entity.pdbx_description
1 polymer ?
#
loop_
_entity_poly.entity_id
_entity_poly.type
_entity_poly.pdbx_seq_one_letter_code
_entity_poly.pdbx_strand_id
1 'polypeptide(L)'
;VYYNRSQAHILLLKENQYSPDLVRFISKEALGRIQQELAQKINMSPGSLPIEVELEMRAVLKEASNKTISPRKAGYMIMSSCSDQMDTGVDDAICVFRNLIERLPHQKLSCVTKESQLSSTYSDAILRPFLDDPSNDALLIWSNNILQKGHSERPDFVRRNLINTVYKDPSCIGEVKGEDKMDDKFMAAIDLIRLAMMSKEAIDKYNNKGIMNVQIVEGMYVMSEICSIRMPSSLKDMRSFIITVEDLVPMRSLLKE
;
A
#
# COMPACT_ATOMS: atom_id res chain seq x y z
N VAL A 1 -2.25 -2.60 -35.49
CA VAL A 1 -1.49 -2.42 -34.23
C VAL A 1 -1.53 -3.75 -33.49
N TYR A 2 -0.39 -4.33 -33.14
CA TYR A 2 -0.34 -5.66 -32.50
C TYR A 2 -0.66 -5.56 -31.00
N TYR A 3 -1.90 -5.89 -30.61
CA TYR A 3 -2.23 -6.21 -29.22
C TYR A 3 -1.66 -7.60 -28.88
N ASN A 4 -0.49 -7.65 -28.24
CA ASN A 4 0.23 -8.90 -28.02
C ASN A 4 -0.12 -9.54 -26.66
N ARG A 5 -1.14 -10.40 -26.65
CA ARG A 5 -1.28 -11.62 -25.81
C ARG A 5 -1.22 -11.55 -24.27
N SER A 6 -1.02 -10.41 -23.59
CA SER A 6 -0.88 -10.39 -22.12
C SER A 6 -2.17 -10.35 -21.29
N GLN A 7 -3.33 -10.01 -21.90
CA GLN A 7 -4.62 -9.88 -21.18
C GLN A 7 -5.33 -11.21 -20.87
N ALA A 8 -4.89 -12.33 -21.47
CA ALA A 8 -5.34 -13.64 -21.01
C ALA A 8 -4.77 -13.90 -19.60
N HIS A 9 -5.59 -14.53 -18.73
CA HIS A 9 -5.23 -14.98 -17.37
C HIS A 9 -5.25 -13.92 -16.24
N ILE A 10 -5.79 -12.72 -16.45
CA ILE A 10 -6.03 -11.76 -15.34
C ILE A 10 -7.50 -11.84 -14.89
N LEU A 11 -7.74 -12.16 -13.61
CA LEU A 11 -9.08 -12.19 -13.00
C LEU A 11 -9.19 -11.17 -11.86
N LEU A 12 -10.19 -10.30 -11.95
CA LEU A 12 -10.48 -9.28 -10.95
C LEU A 12 -11.39 -9.85 -9.85
N LEU A 13 -10.82 -10.14 -8.68
CA LEU A 13 -11.56 -10.59 -7.51
C LEU A 13 -11.69 -9.46 -6.49
N LYS A 14 -12.93 -9.08 -6.16
CA LYS A 14 -13.24 -8.26 -5.01
C LYS A 14 -14.57 -8.67 -4.40
N GLU A 15 -14.56 -8.75 -3.07
CA GLU A 15 -15.72 -9.11 -2.29
C GLU A 15 -16.88 -8.14 -2.58
N ASN A 16 -18.07 -8.72 -2.79
CA ASN A 16 -19.32 -7.98 -3.03
C ASN A 16 -19.34 -7.04 -4.26
N GLN A 17 -18.29 -7.00 -5.10
CA GLN A 17 -18.19 -6.16 -6.30
C GLN A 17 -17.95 -6.94 -7.60
N TYR A 18 -18.31 -8.22 -7.65
CA TYR A 18 -18.26 -9.00 -8.89
C TYR A 18 -19.18 -8.41 -9.96
N SER A 19 -18.67 -8.27 -11.19
CA SER A 19 -19.50 -7.87 -12.34
C SER A 19 -20.67 -8.83 -12.53
N PRO A 20 -21.91 -8.34 -12.78
CA PRO A 20 -23.05 -9.20 -13.12
C PRO A 20 -22.78 -10.13 -14.30
N ASP A 21 -21.98 -9.70 -15.27
CA ASP A 21 -21.59 -10.53 -16.42
C ASP A 21 -20.61 -11.65 -16.02
N LEU A 22 -19.66 -11.37 -15.11
CA LEU A 22 -18.75 -12.39 -14.57
C LEU A 22 -19.54 -13.48 -13.81
N VAL A 23 -20.54 -13.08 -13.04
CA VAL A 23 -21.40 -13.98 -12.24
C VAL A 23 -22.23 -14.93 -13.12
N ARG A 24 -22.45 -14.61 -14.41
CA ARG A 24 -23.10 -15.53 -15.38
C ARG A 24 -22.22 -16.71 -15.77
N PHE A 25 -20.89 -16.59 -15.65
CA PHE A 25 -19.93 -17.63 -16.05
C PHE A 25 -19.26 -18.31 -14.86
N ILE A 26 -19.01 -17.58 -13.77
CA ILE A 26 -18.40 -18.10 -12.54
C ILE A 26 -19.30 -17.70 -11.36
N SER A 27 -19.84 -18.69 -10.64
CA SER A 27 -20.78 -18.42 -9.55
C SER A 27 -20.13 -17.65 -8.40
N LYS A 28 -20.93 -16.93 -7.60
CA LYS A 28 -20.41 -16.16 -6.45
C LYS A 28 -19.70 -17.06 -5.43
N GLU A 29 -20.18 -18.30 -5.24
CA GLU A 29 -19.56 -19.30 -4.36
C GLU A 29 -18.23 -19.82 -4.93
N ALA A 30 -18.08 -19.90 -6.25
CA ALA A 30 -16.81 -20.22 -6.88
C ALA A 30 -15.80 -19.07 -6.75
N LEU A 31 -16.23 -17.82 -6.99
CA LEU A 31 -15.38 -16.63 -6.82
C LEU A 31 -14.92 -16.47 -5.36
N GLY A 32 -15.81 -16.66 -4.39
CA GLY A 32 -15.48 -16.63 -2.96
C GLY A 32 -14.51 -17.74 -2.54
N ARG A 33 -14.66 -18.96 -3.07
CA ARG A 33 -13.69 -20.05 -2.82
C ARG A 33 -12.31 -19.74 -3.38
N ILE A 34 -12.22 -19.16 -4.59
CA ILE A 34 -10.93 -18.75 -5.17
C ILE A 34 -10.26 -17.68 -4.30
N GLN A 35 -11.00 -16.72 -3.75
CA GLN A 35 -10.45 -15.74 -2.80
C GLN A 35 -9.94 -16.39 -1.51
N GLN A 36 -10.70 -17.32 -0.93
CA GLN A 36 -10.29 -18.04 0.29
C GLN A 36 -9.04 -18.89 0.05
N GLU A 37 -8.97 -19.64 -1.05
CA GLU A 37 -7.78 -20.40 -1.45
C GLU A 37 -6.57 -19.49 -1.68
N LEU A 38 -6.76 -18.31 -2.28
CA LEU A 38 -5.69 -17.35 -2.51
C LEU A 38 -5.15 -16.80 -1.19
N ALA A 39 -6.04 -16.35 -0.28
CA ALA A 39 -5.67 -15.85 1.05
C ALA A 39 -4.91 -16.90 1.87
N GLN A 40 -5.31 -18.17 1.79
CA GLN A 40 -4.59 -19.28 2.41
C GLN A 40 -3.21 -19.51 1.77
N LYS A 41 -3.10 -19.52 0.43
CA LYS A 41 -1.83 -19.74 -0.29
C LYS A 41 -0.79 -18.65 -0.02
N ILE A 42 -1.22 -17.42 0.25
CA ILE A 42 -0.34 -16.28 0.57
C ILE A 42 -0.16 -16.04 2.08
N ASN A 43 -0.67 -16.94 2.94
CA ASN A 43 -0.62 -16.82 4.40
C ASN A 43 -1.13 -15.46 4.94
N MET A 44 -2.20 -14.93 4.34
CA MET A 44 -2.81 -13.68 4.81
C MET A 44 -3.67 -13.93 6.05
N SER A 45 -3.09 -13.73 7.23
CA SER A 45 -3.83 -13.63 8.49
C SER A 45 -4.37 -12.21 8.67
N PRO A 46 -5.62 -12.02 9.17
CA PRO A 46 -6.06 -10.71 9.64
C PRO A 46 -5.14 -10.25 10.78
N GLY A 47 -4.65 -9.02 10.67
CA GLY A 47 -3.91 -8.34 11.73
C GLY A 47 -4.86 -7.54 12.61
N SER A 48 -4.45 -7.27 13.84
CA SER A 48 -5.15 -6.35 14.73
C SER A 48 -4.13 -5.54 15.50
N LEU A 49 -4.40 -4.25 15.72
CA LEU A 49 -3.54 -3.44 16.59
C LEU A 49 -3.84 -3.80 18.05
N PRO A 50 -2.84 -4.04 18.93
CA PRO A 50 -3.10 -4.20 20.36
C PRO A 50 -3.78 -2.95 20.93
N ILE A 51 -4.78 -3.13 21.79
CA ILE A 51 -5.60 -2.02 22.31
C ILE A 51 -4.75 -1.02 23.11
N GLU A 52 -3.68 -1.49 23.75
CA GLU A 52 -2.69 -0.67 24.46
C GLU A 52 -1.98 0.29 23.50
N VAL A 53 -1.58 -0.20 22.32
CA VAL A 53 -0.92 0.59 21.27
C VAL A 53 -1.91 1.59 20.66
N GLU A 54 -3.16 1.17 20.43
CA GLU A 54 -4.21 2.06 19.91
C GLU A 54 -4.50 3.22 20.89
N LEU A 55 -4.60 2.92 22.18
CA LEU A 55 -4.82 3.91 23.23
C LEU A 55 -3.64 4.88 23.36
N GLU A 56 -2.39 4.40 23.26
CA GLU A 56 -1.20 5.26 23.28
C GLU A 56 -1.14 6.16 22.03
N MET A 57 -1.40 5.63 20.83
CA MET A 57 -1.52 6.45 19.61
C MET A 57 -2.57 7.58 19.78
N ARG A 58 -3.73 7.27 20.38
CA ARG A 58 -4.78 8.25 20.66
C ARG A 58 -4.35 9.30 21.69
N ALA A 59 -3.63 8.91 22.74
CA ALA A 59 -3.12 9.81 23.77
C ALA A 59 -2.06 10.76 23.19
N VAL A 60 -1.02 10.22 22.55
CA VAL A 60 0.06 10.95 21.90
C VAL A 60 -0.48 11.92 20.84
N LEU A 61 -1.44 11.49 20.01
CA LEU A 61 -2.08 12.34 19.01
C LEU A 61 -2.84 13.51 19.65
N LYS A 62 -3.54 13.27 20.77
CA LYS A 62 -4.30 14.32 21.48
C LYS A 62 -3.36 15.39 22.02
N GLU A 63 -2.23 15.01 22.61
CA GLU A 63 -1.23 15.95 23.11
C GLU A 63 -0.57 16.76 22.00
N ALA A 64 -0.14 16.11 20.93
CA ALA A 64 0.43 16.78 19.76
C ALA A 64 -0.56 17.75 19.09
N SER A 65 -1.83 17.32 18.93
CA SER A 65 -2.90 18.15 18.35
C SER A 65 -3.20 19.39 19.19
N ASN A 66 -3.14 19.25 20.51
CA ASN A 66 -3.32 20.34 21.48
C ASN A 66 -2.06 21.21 21.64
N LYS A 67 -0.95 20.86 20.96
CA LYS A 67 0.37 21.51 21.08
C LYS A 67 0.96 21.47 22.50
N THR A 68 0.56 20.52 23.34
CA THR A 68 1.16 20.31 24.67
C THR A 68 2.54 19.67 24.56
N ILE A 69 2.75 18.86 23.51
CA ILE A 69 4.05 18.33 23.10
C ILE A 69 4.33 18.70 21.64
N SER A 70 5.62 18.71 21.26
CA SER A 70 6.00 18.89 19.86
C SER A 70 5.79 17.60 19.05
N PRO A 71 5.55 17.69 17.72
CA PRO A 71 5.47 16.52 16.83
C PRO A 71 6.62 15.53 16.98
N ARG A 72 7.86 16.02 17.15
CA ARG A 72 9.04 15.16 17.38
C ARG A 72 9.02 14.47 18.75
N LYS A 73 8.50 15.13 19.80
CA LYS A 73 8.35 14.50 21.12
C LYS A 73 7.25 13.44 21.08
N ALA A 74 6.16 13.69 20.35
CA ALA A 74 5.11 12.72 20.09
C ALA A 74 5.64 11.49 19.34
N GLY A 75 6.41 11.72 18.27
CA GLY A 75 7.11 10.66 17.53
C GLY A 75 8.09 9.86 18.40
N TYR A 76 8.81 10.49 19.32
CA TYR A 76 9.65 9.78 20.30
C TYR A 76 8.83 8.93 21.28
N MET A 77 7.69 9.43 21.77
CA MET A 77 6.87 8.73 22.77
C MET A 77 6.28 7.43 22.20
N ILE A 78 5.66 7.48 21.02
CA ILE A 78 5.00 6.30 20.48
C ILE A 78 5.96 5.13 20.17
N MET A 79 7.24 5.42 19.87
CA MET A 79 8.26 4.39 19.64
C MET A 79 8.55 3.53 20.87
N SER A 80 8.17 3.95 22.09
CA SER A 80 8.26 3.09 23.27
C SER A 80 7.20 1.98 23.31
N SER A 81 6.27 1.97 22.35
CA SER A 81 5.27 0.91 22.18
C SER A 81 5.71 -0.18 21.20
N CYS A 82 6.88 -0.04 20.57
CA CYS A 82 7.44 -1.06 19.69
C CYS A 82 7.92 -2.30 20.47
N SER A 83 7.96 -3.44 19.79
CA SER A 83 8.63 -4.65 20.25
C SER A 83 10.16 -4.44 20.29
N ASP A 84 10.86 -5.26 21.09
CA ASP A 84 12.33 -5.26 21.13
C ASP A 84 12.96 -5.62 19.77
N GLN A 85 12.24 -6.37 18.93
CA GLN A 85 12.69 -6.84 17.63
C GLN A 85 12.42 -5.83 16.50
N MET A 86 11.39 -4.99 16.65
CA MET A 86 10.92 -4.03 15.63
C MET A 86 10.68 -4.66 14.24
N ASP A 87 10.18 -5.90 14.19
CA ASP A 87 10.04 -6.68 12.94
C ASP A 87 8.60 -7.11 12.59
N THR A 88 7.63 -6.65 13.40
CA THR A 88 6.20 -6.97 13.27
C THR A 88 5.42 -5.90 12.50
N GLY A 89 4.27 -6.26 11.91
CA GLY A 89 3.39 -5.27 11.27
C GLY A 89 2.81 -4.23 12.23
N VAL A 90 2.81 -4.50 13.55
CA VAL A 90 2.45 -3.53 14.59
C VAL A 90 3.56 -2.48 14.75
N ASP A 91 4.83 -2.89 14.69
CA ASP A 91 5.98 -1.98 14.70
C ASP A 91 6.01 -1.10 13.45
N ASP A 92 5.66 -1.67 12.29
CA ASP A 92 5.49 -0.92 11.05
C ASP A 92 4.37 0.13 11.19
N ALA A 93 3.22 -0.24 11.76
CA ALA A 93 2.11 0.68 12.02
C ALA A 93 2.47 1.81 13.01
N ILE A 94 3.26 1.51 14.04
CA ILE A 94 3.84 2.51 14.96
C ILE A 94 4.79 3.45 14.22
N CYS A 95 5.67 2.92 13.36
CA CYS A 95 6.56 3.71 12.53
C CYS A 95 5.81 4.61 11.54
N VAL A 96 4.71 4.12 10.95
CA VAL A 96 3.81 4.93 10.11
C VAL A 96 3.18 6.06 10.92
N PHE A 97 2.61 5.77 12.09
CA PHE A 97 2.03 6.80 12.96
C PHE A 97 3.08 7.86 13.33
N ARG A 98 4.31 7.45 13.69
CA ARG A 98 5.44 8.36 13.93
C ARG A 98 5.76 9.22 12.69
N ASN A 99 5.91 8.61 11.52
CA ASN A 99 6.25 9.33 10.29
C ASN A 99 5.20 10.39 9.96
N LEU A 100 3.92 10.05 10.13
CA LEU A 100 2.81 10.96 9.89
C LEU A 100 2.73 12.08 10.93
N ILE A 101 2.82 11.77 12.23
CA ILE A 101 2.73 12.80 13.28
C ILE A 101 3.86 13.83 13.18
N GLU A 102 5.07 13.40 12.77
CA GLU A 102 6.22 14.29 12.56
C GLU A 102 6.15 15.15 11.27
N ARG A 103 5.40 14.72 10.25
CA ARG A 103 5.36 15.36 8.91
C ARG A 103 4.07 16.13 8.61
N LEU A 104 2.94 15.74 9.19
CA LEU A 104 1.63 16.28 8.82
C LEU A 104 1.39 17.71 9.39
N PRO A 105 0.73 18.59 8.61
CA PRO A 105 0.27 19.86 9.14
C PRO A 105 -0.88 19.66 10.15
N HIS A 106 -1.03 20.59 11.09
CA HIS A 106 -2.11 20.56 12.10
C HIS A 106 -3.51 20.82 11.50
N GLN A 107 -3.58 21.30 10.26
CA GLN A 107 -4.80 21.57 9.50
C GLN A 107 -4.58 21.13 8.05
N LYS A 108 -5.63 20.61 7.38
CA LYS A 108 -5.55 20.29 5.94
C LYS A 108 -5.21 21.56 5.16
N LEU A 109 -4.35 21.42 4.14
CA LEU A 109 -4.03 22.49 3.21
C LEU A 109 -5.26 22.86 2.37
N SER A 110 -5.38 24.13 1.99
CA SER A 110 -6.47 24.60 1.11
C SER A 110 -6.19 24.40 -0.38
N CYS A 111 -4.96 24.01 -0.74
CA CYS A 111 -4.59 23.68 -2.11
C CYS A 111 -4.77 22.19 -2.41
N VAL A 112 -4.99 21.88 -3.69
CA VAL A 112 -5.11 20.52 -4.22
C VAL A 112 -3.78 19.76 -4.04
N THR A 113 -3.83 18.59 -3.39
CA THR A 113 -2.66 17.73 -3.18
C THR A 113 -2.26 17.04 -4.48
N LYS A 114 -1.24 17.56 -5.15
CA LYS A 114 -0.69 16.96 -6.38
C LYS A 114 0.07 15.67 -6.09
N GLU A 115 0.17 14.81 -7.10
CA GLU A 115 0.86 13.51 -7.07
C GLU A 115 2.25 13.57 -6.40
N SER A 116 3.11 14.53 -6.76
CA SER A 116 4.45 14.66 -6.17
C SER A 116 4.43 14.93 -4.66
N GLN A 117 3.44 15.66 -4.16
CA GLN A 117 3.24 15.90 -2.73
C GLN A 117 2.61 14.68 -2.05
N LEU A 118 1.63 14.05 -2.69
CA LEU A 118 1.01 12.80 -2.24
C LEU A 118 2.09 11.73 -2.00
N SER A 119 2.89 11.45 -3.03
CA SER A 119 4.01 10.52 -2.99
C SER A 119 5.04 10.85 -1.90
N SER A 120 5.61 12.05 -1.89
CA SER A 120 6.75 12.38 -1.01
C SER A 120 6.40 12.69 0.45
N THR A 121 5.16 13.09 0.74
CA THR A 121 4.74 13.52 2.08
C THR A 121 3.91 12.46 2.80
N TYR A 122 2.99 11.80 2.08
CA TYR A 122 1.97 10.93 2.67
C TYR A 122 2.25 9.46 2.34
N SER A 123 2.38 9.13 1.06
CA SER A 123 2.59 7.75 0.60
C SER A 123 3.93 7.19 1.07
N ASP A 124 5.03 7.94 0.93
CA ASP A 124 6.37 7.53 1.40
C ASP A 124 6.38 7.28 2.92
N ALA A 125 5.69 8.12 3.70
CA ALA A 125 5.59 8.01 5.16
C ALA A 125 4.85 6.74 5.62
N ILE A 126 3.88 6.27 4.83
CA ILE A 126 3.03 5.11 5.11
C ILE A 126 3.61 3.83 4.51
N LEU A 127 4.07 3.87 3.27
CA LEU A 127 4.57 2.69 2.57
C LEU A 127 5.94 2.23 3.07
N ARG A 128 6.85 3.14 3.43
CA ARG A 128 8.22 2.75 3.79
C ARG A 128 8.29 1.73 4.93
N PRO A 129 7.64 1.91 6.09
CA PRO A 129 7.74 0.92 7.16
C PRO A 129 7.32 -0.49 6.73
N PHE A 130 6.23 -0.62 5.97
CA PHE A 130 5.76 -1.92 5.50
C PHE A 130 6.60 -2.50 4.35
N LEU A 131 7.08 -1.66 3.42
CA LEU A 131 7.72 -2.10 2.18
C LEU A 131 9.27 -2.13 2.24
N ASP A 132 9.91 -1.29 3.04
CA ASP A 132 11.35 -1.36 3.24
C ASP A 132 11.69 -2.52 4.19
N ASP A 133 12.68 -3.33 3.79
CA ASP A 133 13.37 -4.27 4.66
C ASP A 133 14.88 -4.19 4.35
N PRO A 134 15.57 -3.19 4.92
CA PRO A 134 16.99 -2.97 4.67
C PRO A 134 17.88 -4.13 5.15
N SER A 135 17.40 -4.92 6.13
CA SER A 135 18.10 -6.10 6.63
C SER A 135 18.21 -7.21 5.58
N ASN A 136 17.24 -7.26 4.65
CA ASN A 136 17.20 -8.18 3.51
C ASN A 136 17.43 -7.44 2.17
N ASP A 137 18.08 -6.28 2.20
CA ASP A 137 18.43 -5.48 1.01
C ASP A 137 17.22 -5.12 0.11
N ALA A 138 15.99 -5.13 0.66
CA ALA A 138 14.75 -4.89 -0.07
C ALA A 138 14.23 -3.47 0.16
N LEU A 139 14.12 -2.67 -0.90
CA LEU A 139 13.88 -1.22 -0.79
C LEU A 139 12.77 -0.73 -1.71
N LEU A 140 11.98 0.21 -1.21
CA LEU A 140 11.00 1.03 -1.92
C LEU A 140 11.70 2.16 -2.67
N ILE A 141 11.61 2.10 -3.99
CA ILE A 141 12.22 3.03 -4.94
C ILE A 141 11.12 3.77 -5.70
N TRP A 142 10.97 5.07 -5.41
CA TRP A 142 10.25 6.00 -6.29
C TRP A 142 11.04 6.13 -7.60
N SER A 143 10.41 5.80 -8.73
CA SER A 143 11.14 5.45 -9.96
C SER A 143 10.34 5.83 -11.20
N ASN A 144 10.90 6.68 -12.06
CA ASN A 144 10.39 6.90 -13.43
C ASN A 144 11.16 6.03 -14.45
N ASN A 145 11.62 4.84 -14.01
CA ASN A 145 12.32 3.88 -14.85
C ASN A 145 11.38 2.82 -15.41
N ILE A 146 11.63 2.41 -16.65
CA ILE A 146 10.96 1.29 -17.28
C ILE A 146 11.36 -0.01 -16.56
N LEU A 147 10.37 -0.78 -16.10
CA LEU A 147 10.61 -2.07 -15.43
C LEU A 147 11.36 -3.07 -16.33
N GLN A 148 10.98 -3.12 -17.61
CA GLN A 148 11.45 -4.12 -18.57
C GLN A 148 11.84 -3.47 -19.91
N LYS A 149 13.08 -3.72 -20.37
CA LYS A 149 13.53 -3.27 -21.71
C LYS A 149 12.57 -3.79 -22.80
N GLY A 150 12.04 -2.88 -23.62
CA GLY A 150 11.06 -3.18 -24.67
C GLY A 150 9.63 -2.71 -24.36
N HIS A 151 9.33 -2.38 -23.10
CA HIS A 151 8.02 -1.86 -22.67
C HIS A 151 8.08 -0.34 -22.49
N SER A 152 6.95 0.34 -22.62
CA SER A 152 6.82 1.79 -22.35
C SER A 152 6.37 2.10 -20.92
N GLU A 153 5.79 1.12 -20.24
CA GLU A 153 5.14 1.31 -18.94
C GLU A 153 6.15 1.49 -17.81
N ARG A 154 5.80 2.42 -16.91
CA ARG A 154 6.60 2.84 -15.76
C ARG A 154 5.63 2.99 -14.59
N PRO A 155 5.77 2.19 -13.52
CA PRO A 155 5.07 2.46 -12.27
C PRO A 155 5.73 3.67 -11.59
N ASP A 156 5.01 4.33 -10.69
CA ASP A 156 5.56 5.47 -9.93
C ASP A 156 6.54 5.01 -8.84
N PHE A 157 6.35 3.79 -8.32
CA PHE A 157 7.29 3.14 -7.41
C PHE A 157 7.33 1.62 -7.54
N VAL A 158 8.42 1.05 -7.02
CA VAL A 158 8.68 -0.40 -6.98
C VAL A 158 9.35 -0.78 -5.66
N ARG A 159 9.07 -1.97 -5.11
CA ARG A 159 9.94 -2.63 -4.12
C ARG A 159 10.83 -3.62 -4.86
N ARG A 160 12.15 -3.55 -4.64
CA ARG A 160 13.14 -4.46 -5.24
C ARG A 160 14.21 -4.85 -4.24
N ASN A 161 14.72 -6.07 -4.39
CA ASN A 161 15.83 -6.58 -3.61
C ASN A 161 17.15 -6.27 -4.33
N LEU A 162 18.16 -5.81 -3.59
CA LEU A 162 19.51 -5.60 -4.10
C LEU A 162 20.32 -6.90 -3.97
N ILE A 163 20.80 -7.46 -5.09
CA ILE A 163 21.67 -8.65 -5.05
C ILE A 163 22.96 -8.32 -5.78
N ASN A 164 24.09 -8.43 -5.06
CA ASN A 164 25.44 -8.15 -5.59
C ASN A 164 25.50 -6.78 -6.32
N THR A 165 25.03 -5.73 -5.64
CA THR A 165 24.90 -4.33 -6.11
C THR A 165 23.94 -4.07 -7.28
N VAL A 166 23.16 -5.06 -7.72
CA VAL A 166 22.17 -4.89 -8.79
C VAL A 166 20.76 -5.16 -8.27
N TYR A 167 19.84 -4.21 -8.46
CA TYR A 167 18.43 -4.42 -8.16
C TYR A 167 17.82 -5.50 -9.05
N LYS A 168 17.16 -6.47 -8.42
CA LYS A 168 16.54 -7.62 -9.08
C LYS A 168 15.05 -7.39 -9.35
N ASP A 169 14.32 -8.48 -9.43
CA ASP A 169 12.89 -8.56 -9.68
C ASP A 169 12.07 -7.72 -8.68
N PRO A 170 10.91 -7.19 -9.10
CA PRO A 170 10.03 -6.44 -8.23
C PRO A 170 9.16 -7.39 -7.39
N SER A 171 9.12 -7.16 -6.08
CA SER A 171 8.14 -7.81 -5.17
C SER A 171 6.89 -6.95 -4.94
N CYS A 172 6.98 -5.64 -5.18
CA CYS A 172 5.84 -4.72 -5.20
C CYS A 172 5.96 -3.74 -6.37
N ILE A 173 4.83 -3.36 -6.96
CA ILE A 173 4.71 -2.35 -8.02
C ILE A 173 3.54 -1.41 -7.65
N GLY A 174 3.67 -0.11 -7.88
CA GLY A 174 2.56 0.80 -7.60
C GLY A 174 2.50 2.09 -8.40
N GLU A 175 1.30 2.67 -8.42
CA GLU A 175 0.93 3.93 -9.07
C GLU A 175 0.26 4.86 -8.06
N VAL A 176 0.47 6.16 -8.21
CA VAL A 176 -0.09 7.23 -7.39
C VAL A 176 -0.78 8.23 -8.29
N LYS A 177 -1.95 8.73 -7.89
CA LYS A 177 -2.64 9.81 -8.62
C LYS A 177 -3.08 10.89 -7.64
N GLY A 178 -2.73 12.13 -7.96
CA GLY A 178 -3.04 13.30 -7.14
C GLY A 178 -4.54 13.63 -7.09
N GLU A 179 -4.90 14.51 -6.14
CA GLU A 179 -6.26 15.05 -6.00
C GLU A 179 -6.75 15.71 -7.32
N ASP A 180 -5.85 16.24 -8.16
CA ASP A 180 -6.16 16.83 -9.46
C ASP A 180 -6.62 15.83 -10.56
N LYS A 181 -6.65 14.52 -10.24
CA LYS A 181 -7.05 13.43 -11.14
C LYS A 181 -8.20 12.56 -10.62
N MET A 182 -8.79 12.87 -9.46
CA MET A 182 -9.79 12.02 -8.80
C MET A 182 -11.01 11.67 -9.65
N ASP A 183 -11.53 12.62 -10.44
CA ASP A 183 -12.73 12.42 -11.24
C ASP A 183 -12.48 11.54 -12.49
N ASP A 184 -11.22 11.34 -12.88
CA ASP A 184 -10.84 10.51 -14.03
C ASP A 184 -10.75 9.02 -13.65
N LYS A 185 -11.92 8.47 -13.29
CA LYS A 185 -12.11 7.05 -12.97
C LYS A 185 -11.74 6.12 -14.13
N PHE A 186 -11.76 6.64 -15.36
CA PHE A 186 -11.35 5.90 -16.55
C PHE A 186 -9.83 5.72 -16.60
N MET A 187 -9.05 6.78 -16.36
CA MET A 187 -7.60 6.67 -16.23
C MET A 187 -7.20 5.83 -15.02
N ALA A 188 -7.86 5.98 -13.87
CA ALA A 188 -7.60 5.14 -12.70
C ALA A 188 -7.82 3.64 -12.99
N ALA A 189 -8.85 3.29 -13.78
CA ALA A 189 -9.08 1.91 -14.22
C ALA A 189 -8.05 1.44 -15.27
N ILE A 190 -7.54 2.32 -16.13
CA ILE A 190 -6.43 2.02 -17.04
C ILE A 190 -5.15 1.73 -16.24
N ASP A 191 -4.81 2.55 -15.26
CA ASP A 191 -3.59 2.38 -14.44
C ASP A 191 -3.65 1.10 -13.61
N LEU A 192 -4.84 0.72 -13.14
CA LEU A 192 -5.08 -0.58 -12.52
C LEU A 192 -4.83 -1.76 -13.48
N ILE A 193 -5.31 -1.68 -14.72
CA ILE A 193 -5.07 -2.70 -15.75
C ILE A 193 -3.58 -2.77 -16.09
N ARG A 194 -2.89 -1.63 -16.17
CA ARG A 194 -1.44 -1.54 -16.37
C ARG A 194 -0.67 -2.21 -15.23
N LEU A 195 -1.02 -1.94 -13.96
CA LEU A 195 -0.45 -2.63 -12.79
C LEU A 195 -0.65 -4.15 -12.87
N ALA A 196 -1.84 -4.61 -13.25
CA ALA A 196 -2.11 -6.04 -13.42
C ALA A 196 -1.26 -6.67 -14.54
N MET A 197 -1.10 -5.98 -15.67
CA MET A 197 -0.26 -6.40 -16.80
C MET A 197 1.23 -6.43 -16.42
N MET A 198 1.77 -5.36 -15.83
CA MET A 198 3.17 -5.29 -15.39
C MET A 198 3.51 -6.40 -14.38
N SER A 199 2.62 -6.70 -13.44
CA SER A 199 2.83 -7.74 -12.44
C SER A 199 2.71 -9.15 -13.03
N LYS A 200 1.77 -9.39 -13.94
CA LYS A 200 1.68 -10.65 -14.70
C LYS A 200 2.96 -10.89 -15.51
N GLU A 201 3.46 -9.88 -16.22
CA GLU A 201 4.71 -9.96 -17.00
C GLU A 201 5.97 -10.15 -16.13
N ALA A 202 5.98 -9.60 -14.91
CA ALA A 202 7.09 -9.81 -13.97
C ALA A 202 7.01 -11.20 -13.31
N ILE A 203 5.82 -11.70 -12.94
CA ILE A 203 5.59 -13.08 -12.49
C ILE A 203 6.10 -14.08 -13.54
N ASP A 204 5.64 -13.97 -14.78
CA ASP A 204 6.03 -14.87 -15.88
C ASP A 204 7.54 -14.91 -16.12
N LYS A 205 8.22 -13.76 -15.98
CA LYS A 205 9.62 -13.58 -16.34
C LYS A 205 10.60 -13.93 -15.23
N TYR A 206 10.26 -13.59 -13.99
CA TYR A 206 11.12 -13.79 -12.84
C TYR A 206 10.75 -15.06 -12.04
N ASN A 207 9.62 -15.70 -12.39
CA ASN A 207 9.06 -16.89 -11.73
C ASN A 207 8.68 -16.61 -10.26
N ASN A 208 8.21 -15.38 -10.00
CA ASN A 208 7.77 -14.92 -8.68
C ASN A 208 6.41 -15.54 -8.33
N LYS A 209 6.20 -15.96 -7.07
CA LYS A 209 4.92 -16.56 -6.63
C LYS A 209 3.74 -15.57 -6.70
N GLY A 210 4.05 -14.28 -6.60
CA GLY A 210 3.11 -13.16 -6.68
C GLY A 210 3.86 -11.84 -6.65
N ILE A 211 3.15 -10.75 -6.92
CA ILE A 211 3.65 -9.38 -6.79
C ILE A 211 2.55 -8.54 -6.16
N MET A 212 2.91 -7.75 -5.16
CA MET A 212 1.98 -6.82 -4.51
C MET A 212 1.73 -5.62 -5.44
N ASN A 213 0.46 -5.34 -5.74
CA ASN A 213 0.04 -4.15 -6.48
C ASN A 213 -0.53 -3.12 -5.51
N VAL A 214 -0.01 -1.89 -5.54
CA VAL A 214 -0.49 -0.78 -4.71
C VAL A 214 -0.91 0.38 -5.59
N GLN A 215 -2.17 0.78 -5.51
CA GLN A 215 -2.70 1.95 -6.22
C GLN A 215 -3.19 2.99 -5.22
N ILE A 216 -2.61 4.19 -5.26
CA ILE A 216 -2.95 5.29 -4.36
C ILE A 216 -3.77 6.33 -5.11
N VAL A 217 -5.04 6.42 -4.71
CA VAL A 217 -6.09 7.27 -5.28
C VAL A 217 -6.98 7.77 -4.14
N GLU A 218 -7.40 9.05 -4.14
CA GLU A 218 -8.50 9.49 -3.27
C GLU A 218 -9.83 8.96 -3.84
N GLY A 219 -10.17 7.70 -3.49
CA GLY A 219 -11.35 6.99 -3.98
C GLY A 219 -11.02 5.55 -4.40
N MET A 220 -11.84 4.59 -3.97
CA MET A 220 -11.55 3.15 -4.04
C MET A 220 -11.86 2.51 -5.40
N TYR A 221 -10.95 1.67 -5.94
CA TYR A 221 -11.14 0.50 -6.86
C TYR A 221 -9.76 -0.05 -7.33
N VAL A 222 -9.43 -1.33 -7.65
CA VAL A 222 -9.76 -2.70 -7.15
C VAL A 222 -8.67 -3.71 -7.63
N MET A 223 -8.04 -4.55 -6.78
CA MET A 223 -7.62 -5.93 -7.15
C MET A 223 -7.28 -6.72 -5.88
N SER A 224 -7.98 -7.85 -5.62
CA SER A 224 -7.91 -8.66 -4.38
C SER A 224 -7.50 -7.85 -3.15
N GLU A 225 -8.40 -6.93 -2.78
CA GLU A 225 -8.17 -5.92 -1.75
C GLU A 225 -7.71 -6.56 -0.43
N ILE A 226 -6.43 -6.37 -0.10
CA ILE A 226 -5.85 -6.71 1.21
C ILE A 226 -6.48 -5.78 2.26
N CYS A 227 -6.56 -4.49 1.92
CA CYS A 227 -7.20 -3.44 2.70
C CYS A 227 -7.44 -2.19 1.84
N SER A 228 -8.32 -1.30 2.30
CA SER A 228 -8.44 0.06 1.78
C SER A 228 -8.42 1.06 2.93
N ILE A 229 -7.37 1.88 2.97
CA ILE A 229 -7.19 2.94 3.96
C ILE A 229 -7.38 4.33 3.36
N ARG A 230 -7.86 5.26 4.17
CA ARG A 230 -7.87 6.68 3.79
C ARG A 230 -6.59 7.35 4.28
N MET A 231 -5.79 7.88 3.35
CA MET A 231 -4.58 8.63 3.68
C MET A 231 -4.92 9.89 4.51
N PRO A 232 -4.32 10.09 5.70
CA PRO A 232 -4.60 11.25 6.53
C PRO A 232 -3.88 12.48 5.98
N SER A 233 -4.63 13.53 5.64
CA SER A 233 -4.08 14.76 5.06
C SER A 233 -3.53 15.75 6.10
N SER A 234 -3.89 15.56 7.37
CA SER A 234 -3.58 16.42 8.51
C SER A 234 -3.67 15.67 9.84
N LEU A 235 -3.14 16.25 10.94
CA LEU A 235 -3.27 15.67 12.28
C LEU A 235 -4.72 15.48 12.76
N LYS A 236 -5.70 16.17 12.18
CA LYS A 236 -7.12 15.94 12.49
C LYS A 236 -7.61 14.59 11.93
N ASP A 237 -7.14 14.23 10.75
CA ASP A 237 -7.53 13.02 10.02
C ASP A 237 -6.87 11.76 10.63
N MET A 238 -5.78 11.93 11.37
CA MET A 238 -5.10 10.85 12.09
C MET A 238 -6.04 10.09 13.05
N ARG A 239 -7.08 10.74 13.60
CA ARG A 239 -8.05 10.06 14.49
C ARG A 239 -8.85 8.97 13.79
N SER A 240 -9.21 9.20 12.52
CA SER A 240 -9.84 8.18 11.66
C SER A 240 -8.81 7.18 11.15
N PHE A 241 -7.59 7.62 10.86
CA PHE A 241 -6.53 6.73 10.38
C PHE A 241 -6.09 5.68 11.41
N ILE A 242 -6.01 6.01 12.71
CA ILE A 242 -5.72 5.02 13.77
C ILE A 242 -6.71 3.85 13.74
N ILE A 243 -7.97 4.08 13.37
CA ILE A 243 -9.00 3.03 13.32
C ILE A 243 -8.75 2.07 12.13
N THR A 244 -8.11 2.53 11.06
CA THR A 244 -7.88 1.75 9.83
C THR A 244 -6.41 1.34 9.63
N VAL A 245 -5.51 1.70 10.56
CA VAL A 245 -4.08 1.37 10.41
C VAL A 245 -3.82 -0.11 10.66
N GLU A 246 -4.70 -0.79 11.40
CA GLU A 246 -4.59 -2.22 11.63
C GLU A 246 -4.80 -3.05 10.36
N ASP A 247 -5.60 -2.56 9.41
CA ASP A 247 -5.80 -3.17 8.10
C ASP A 247 -4.48 -3.26 7.28
N LEU A 248 -3.45 -2.49 7.64
CA LEU A 248 -2.13 -2.52 7.02
C LEU A 248 -1.20 -3.60 7.60
N VAL A 249 -1.45 -4.04 8.85
CA VAL A 249 -0.59 -5.01 9.57
C VAL A 249 -0.36 -6.32 8.77
N PRO A 250 -1.34 -6.88 8.04
CA PRO A 250 -1.13 -8.05 7.18
C PRO A 250 -0.11 -7.86 6.05
N MET A 251 0.17 -6.62 5.59
CA MET A 251 1.10 -6.41 4.47
C MET A 251 2.51 -6.93 4.77
N ARG A 252 2.92 -6.93 6.04
CA ARG A 252 4.23 -7.44 6.46
C ARG A 252 4.38 -8.95 6.27
N SER A 253 3.31 -9.75 6.38
CA SER A 253 3.38 -11.20 6.14
C SER A 253 3.45 -11.54 4.65
N LEU A 254 2.88 -10.69 3.78
CA LEU A 254 2.93 -10.86 2.32
C LEU A 254 4.30 -10.58 1.70
N LEU A 255 5.25 -10.02 2.48
CA LEU A 255 6.58 -9.60 2.01
C LEU A 255 7.74 -10.37 2.64
N LYS A 256 7.45 -11.27 3.60
CA LYS A 256 8.39 -12.25 4.16
C LYS A 256 8.26 -13.55 3.34
N GLU A 257 9.21 -13.80 2.42
CA GLU A 257 9.35 -15.09 1.69
C GLU A 257 10.20 -16.12 2.43
#